data_AF-L9X3J6-F1
#
_entry.id   AF-L9X3J6-F1
#
_cell.length_a   1.000
_cell.length_b   1.000
_cell.length_c   1.000
_cell.angle_alpha   90.00
_cell.angle_beta   90.00
_cell.angle_gamma   90.00
#
_symmetry.space_group_name_H-M   'P 1'
#
loop_
_entity.id
_entity.type
_entity.pdbx_description
1 polymer ?
#
loop_
_entity_poly.entity_id
_entity_poly.type
_entity_poly.pdbx_seq_one_letter_code
_entity_poly.pdbx_strand_id
1 'polypeptide(L)'
;MPLEFSSSDDAPAREHVFGALTDEACREIIAALEEPLTVEETAEVTERPLSTTYRKLDRLTEAGLVRETASVGRCRREKSRYVADFERVAIALDDDRSIRVDVDGSSDPLVGLWTQDS
;
A
#
# COMPACT_ATOMS: atom_id res chain seq x y z
N MET A 1 -7.29 30.88 22.10
CA MET A 1 -7.48 29.42 22.13
C MET A 1 -6.41 28.84 21.23
N PRO A 2 -5.40 28.12 21.73
CA PRO A 2 -4.51 27.39 20.85
C PRO A 2 -5.24 26.11 20.42
N LEU A 3 -5.29 25.87 19.11
CA LEU A 3 -5.73 24.59 18.58
C LEU A 3 -4.58 23.62 18.82
N GLU A 4 -4.82 22.62 19.66
CA GLU A 4 -3.90 21.49 19.83
C GLU A 4 -3.94 20.68 18.54
N PHE A 5 -2.98 20.94 17.65
CA PHE A 5 -2.65 20.03 16.57
C PHE A 5 -2.07 18.79 17.23
N SER A 6 -2.88 17.74 17.35
CA SER A 6 -2.36 16.41 17.60
C SER A 6 -1.45 16.08 16.42
N SER A 7 -0.13 16.27 16.59
CA SER A 7 0.89 15.63 15.77
C SER A 7 0.76 14.13 15.99
N SER A 8 -0.23 13.50 15.35
CA SER A 8 -0.17 12.08 15.04
C SER A 8 0.82 11.94 13.88
N ASP A 9 2.09 12.09 14.22
CA ASP A 9 3.27 11.72 13.43
C ASP A 9 3.43 10.18 13.48
N ASP A 10 2.36 9.48 13.11
CA ASP A 10 2.31 8.01 12.96
C ASP A 10 1.45 7.64 11.74
N ALA A 11 1.29 8.58 10.81
CA ALA A 11 0.86 8.27 9.45
C ALA A 11 2.13 7.93 8.65
N PRO A 12 2.19 6.82 7.91
CA PRO A 12 3.36 6.43 7.11
C PRO A 12 3.89 7.65 6.38
N ALA A 13 5.17 8.00 6.62
CA ALA A 13 5.64 9.37 6.46
C ALA A 13 5.27 9.88 5.07
N ARG A 14 4.42 10.91 5.01
CA ARG A 14 3.71 11.38 3.81
C ARG A 14 4.62 11.65 2.61
N GLU A 15 5.90 11.89 2.87
CA GLU A 15 6.99 11.99 1.90
C GLU A 15 7.24 10.70 1.10
N HIS A 16 7.06 9.53 1.72
CA HIS A 16 7.23 8.23 1.08
C HIS A 16 6.12 7.92 0.07
N VAL A 17 4.88 8.39 0.31
CA VAL A 17 3.74 8.20 -0.61
C VAL A 17 4.04 8.82 -1.97
N PHE A 18 4.49 10.08 -1.99
CA PHE A 18 4.88 10.74 -3.24
C PHE A 18 6.06 10.05 -3.92
N GLY A 19 7.09 9.69 -3.14
CA GLY A 19 8.25 9.00 -3.67
C GLY A 19 7.91 7.63 -4.27
N ALA A 20 6.87 6.97 -3.77
CA ALA A 20 6.35 5.74 -4.33
C ALA A 20 5.48 6.01 -5.57
N LEU A 21 4.53 6.93 -5.53
CA LEU A 21 3.62 7.19 -6.67
C LEU A 21 4.32 7.81 -7.88
N THR A 22 5.40 8.57 -7.68
CA THR A 22 6.20 9.11 -8.80
C THR A 22 7.02 8.03 -9.50
N ASP A 23 7.29 6.91 -8.84
CA ASP A 23 8.06 5.79 -9.37
C ASP A 23 7.19 4.92 -10.29
N GLU A 24 7.62 4.73 -11.53
CA GLU A 24 6.89 3.92 -12.51
C GLU A 24 6.75 2.47 -12.05
N ALA A 25 7.81 1.90 -11.47
CA ALA A 25 7.80 0.52 -10.99
C ALA A 25 6.76 0.32 -9.89
N CYS A 26 6.61 1.30 -9.00
CA CYS A 26 5.61 1.24 -7.95
C CYS A 26 4.19 1.31 -8.54
N ARG A 27 3.96 2.15 -9.55
CA ARG A 27 2.66 2.25 -10.24
C ARG A 27 2.29 0.96 -10.96
N GLU A 28 3.25 0.32 -11.63
CA GLU A 28 3.04 -1.00 -12.25
C GLU A 28 2.70 -2.07 -11.21
N ILE A 29 3.41 -2.07 -10.07
CA ILE A 29 3.14 -3.01 -8.98
C ILE A 29 1.74 -2.77 -8.40
N ILE A 30 1.35 -1.52 -8.13
CA ILE A 30 0.00 -1.19 -7.65
C ILE A 30 -1.05 -1.69 -8.66
N ALA A 31 -0.83 -1.48 -9.95
CA ALA A 31 -1.74 -1.95 -10.99
C ALA A 31 -1.79 -3.49 -11.10
N ALA A 32 -0.71 -4.19 -10.76
CA ALA A 32 -0.69 -5.65 -10.72
C ALA A 32 -1.39 -6.22 -9.47
N LEU A 33 -1.48 -5.45 -8.38
CA LEU A 33 -2.11 -5.84 -7.12
C LEU A 33 -3.64 -5.64 -7.12
N GLU A 34 -4.29 -5.76 -8.29
CA GLU A 34 -5.76 -5.88 -8.38
C GLU A 34 -6.28 -7.11 -7.62
N GLU A 35 -5.45 -8.16 -7.52
CA GLU A 35 -5.68 -9.34 -6.71
C GLU A 35 -4.51 -9.55 -5.72
N PRO A 36 -4.71 -10.31 -4.61
CA PRO A 36 -3.64 -10.56 -3.64
C PRO A 36 -2.52 -11.42 -4.25
N LEU A 37 -1.35 -10.82 -4.51
CA LEU A 37 -0.20 -11.50 -5.13
C LEU A 37 0.97 -11.64 -4.17
N THR A 38 1.75 -12.71 -4.31
CA THR A 38 3.05 -12.83 -3.64
C THR A 38 4.12 -12.01 -4.36
N VAL A 39 5.25 -11.74 -3.69
CA VAL A 39 6.40 -11.03 -4.30
C VAL A 39 6.84 -11.66 -5.62
N GLU A 40 6.82 -12.99 -5.71
CA GLU A 40 7.19 -13.74 -6.91
C GLU A 40 6.18 -13.53 -8.04
N GLU A 41 4.89 -13.65 -7.74
CA GLU A 41 3.84 -13.40 -8.73
C GLU A 41 3.86 -11.95 -9.22
N THR A 42 4.00 -10.97 -8.32
CA THR A 42 4.18 -9.56 -8.70
C THR A 42 5.39 -9.37 -9.60
N ALA A 43 6.51 -10.04 -9.31
CA ALA A 43 7.72 -9.97 -10.12
C ALA A 43 7.54 -10.57 -11.51
N GLU A 44 6.79 -11.67 -11.62
CA GLU A 44 6.45 -12.30 -12.91
C GLU A 44 5.50 -11.40 -13.73
N VAL A 45 4.44 -10.87 -13.12
CA VAL A 45 3.44 -10.02 -13.79
C VAL A 45 4.04 -8.70 -14.27
N THR A 46 4.90 -8.09 -13.46
CA THR A 46 5.57 -6.83 -13.82
C THR A 46 6.85 -7.05 -14.63
N GLU A 47 7.20 -8.30 -14.96
CA GLU A 47 8.42 -8.70 -15.67
C GLU A 47 9.71 -8.13 -15.03
N ARG A 48 9.73 -8.09 -13.69
CA ARG A 48 10.78 -7.44 -12.89
C ARG A 48 11.63 -8.44 -12.10
N PRO A 49 12.89 -8.09 -11.81
CA PRO A 49 13.70 -8.89 -10.90
C PRO A 49 13.10 -8.90 -9.49
N LEU A 50 13.05 -10.08 -8.87
CA LEU A 50 12.60 -10.29 -7.48
C LEU A 50 13.18 -9.30 -6.47
N SER A 51 14.49 -9.02 -6.56
CA SER A 51 15.17 -8.07 -5.66
C SER A 51 14.66 -6.65 -5.81
N THR A 52 14.19 -6.27 -7.00
CA THR A 52 13.60 -4.95 -7.25
C THR A 52 12.16 -4.93 -6.77
N THR A 53 11.39 -5.96 -7.09
CA THR A 53 10.00 -6.08 -6.63
C THR A 53 9.90 -6.04 -5.12
N TYR A 54 10.76 -6.78 -4.41
CA TYR A 54 10.82 -6.75 -2.95
C TYR A 54 11.06 -5.33 -2.42
N ARG A 55 12.05 -4.60 -2.95
CA ARG A 55 12.35 -3.21 -2.53
C ARG A 55 11.20 -2.24 -2.81
N LYS A 56 10.41 -2.48 -3.86
CA LYS A 56 9.28 -1.62 -4.22
C LYS A 56 8.06 -1.93 -3.37
N LEU A 57 7.76 -3.20 -3.12
CA LEU A 57 6.70 -3.63 -2.20
C LEU A 57 6.97 -3.14 -0.77
N ASP A 58 8.22 -3.24 -0.31
CA ASP A 58 8.65 -2.72 0.98
C ASP A 58 8.35 -1.21 1.09
N ARG A 59 8.79 -0.44 0.09
CA ARG A 59 8.52 1.01 0.01
C ARG A 59 7.02 1.36 -0.05
N LEU A 60 6.22 0.56 -0.76
CA LEU A 60 4.78 0.73 -0.83
C LEU A 60 4.09 0.40 0.49
N THR A 61 4.62 -0.57 1.22
CA THR A 61 4.17 -0.97 2.56
C THR A 61 4.52 0.11 3.59
N GLU A 62 5.75 0.64 3.56
CA GLU A 62 6.19 1.79 4.36
C GLU A 62 5.37 3.05 4.08
N ALA A 63 4.87 3.22 2.85
CA ALA A 63 4.00 4.32 2.46
C ALA A 63 2.51 4.09 2.82
N GLY A 64 2.15 2.91 3.33
CA GLY A 64 0.76 2.54 3.63
C GLY A 64 -0.14 2.40 2.40
N LEU A 65 0.44 2.27 1.20
CA LEU A 65 -0.31 2.05 -0.04
C LEU A 65 -0.59 0.56 -0.29
N VAL A 66 0.25 -0.30 0.28
CA VAL A 66 0.12 -1.76 0.17
C VAL A 66 0.16 -2.36 1.56
N ARG A 67 -0.62 -3.41 1.78
CA ARG A 67 -0.62 -4.18 3.03
C ARG A 67 -0.27 -5.63 2.74
N GLU A 68 0.50 -6.22 3.64
CA GLU A 68 0.71 -7.66 3.69
C GLU A 68 -0.52 -8.36 4.30
N THR A 69 -1.13 -9.28 3.55
CA THR A 69 -2.26 -10.09 4.03
C THR A 69 -1.72 -11.37 4.68
N ALA A 70 -2.15 -11.66 5.90
CA ALA A 70 -1.81 -12.92 6.57
C ALA A 70 -2.52 -14.09 5.89
N SER A 71 -1.75 -15.06 5.39
CA SER A 71 -2.31 -16.25 4.75
C SER A 71 -2.95 -17.17 5.80
N VAL A 72 -4.27 -17.14 5.95
CA VAL A 72 -5.00 -18.11 6.79
C VAL A 72 -5.23 -19.40 6.01
N GLY A 73 -4.17 -20.20 5.84
CA GLY A 73 -4.27 -21.49 5.16
C GLY A 73 -3.02 -22.33 5.33
N ARG A 74 -3.19 -23.60 5.68
CA ARG A 74 -2.11 -24.58 5.92
C ARG A 74 -1.30 -24.86 4.65
N CYS A 75 -0.43 -23.96 4.21
CA CYS A 75 0.52 -24.22 3.14
C CYS A 75 1.94 -24.10 3.67
N ARG A 76 2.68 -25.21 3.63
CA ARG A 76 3.99 -25.42 4.28
C ARG A 76 5.16 -24.72 3.55
N ARG A 77 4.96 -23.49 3.10
CA ARG A 77 5.91 -22.53 2.50
C ARG A 77 5.15 -21.20 2.35
N GLU A 78 4.86 -20.55 3.47
CA GLU A 78 4.07 -19.30 3.52
C GLU A 78 4.85 -18.17 2.83
N LYS A 79 4.41 -17.80 1.63
CA LYS A 79 4.86 -16.58 0.96
C LYS A 79 3.86 -15.49 1.31
N SER A 80 4.35 -14.39 1.86
CA SER A 80 3.59 -13.17 2.13
C SER A 80 2.89 -12.69 0.86
N ARG A 81 1.58 -12.44 0.97
CA ARG A 81 0.76 -11.88 -0.11
C ARG A 81 0.52 -10.41 0.17
N TYR A 82 0.50 -9.60 -0.88
CA TYR A 82 0.34 -8.16 -0.82
C TYR A 82 -0.94 -7.75 -1.54
N VAL A 83 -1.58 -6.70 -1.06
CA VAL A 83 -2.77 -6.10 -1.68
C VAL A 83 -2.69 -4.58 -1.57
N ALA A 84 -3.20 -3.86 -2.56
CA ALA A 84 -3.36 -2.42 -2.47
C ALA A 84 -4.46 -2.07 -1.45
N ASP A 85 -4.18 -1.19 -0.49
CA ASP A 85 -5.09 -0.87 0.63
C ASP A 85 -5.72 0.53 0.50
N PHE A 86 -5.69 1.14 -0.70
CA PHE A 86 -6.15 2.52 -0.93
C PHE A 86 -7.00 2.66 -2.19
N GLU A 87 -7.92 3.62 -2.17
CA GLU A 87 -8.76 3.98 -3.33
C GLU A 87 -8.44 5.38 -3.85
N ARG A 88 -8.06 6.30 -2.95
CA ARG A 88 -7.81 7.70 -3.32
C ARG A 88 -6.62 8.26 -2.55
N VAL A 89 -5.79 8.99 -3.28
CA VAL A 89 -4.77 9.87 -2.69
C VAL A 89 -5.12 11.31 -3.04
N ALA A 90 -5.33 12.14 -2.02
CA ALA A 90 -5.64 13.56 -2.17
C ALA A 90 -4.47 14.41 -1.65
N ILE A 91 -4.17 15.47 -2.40
CA ILE A 91 -3.10 16.41 -2.07
C ILE A 91 -3.73 17.79 -1.94
N ALA A 92 -3.57 18.39 -0.77
CA ALA A 92 -4.09 19.72 -0.47
C ALA A 92 -2.98 20.65 0.01
N LEU A 93 -3.09 21.92 -0.37
CA LEU A 93 -2.30 22.99 0.23
C LEU A 93 -3.20 23.69 1.26
N ASP A 94 -2.76 23.69 2.51
CA ASP A 94 -3.49 24.35 3.60
C ASP A 94 -3.25 25.86 3.62
N ASP A 95 -4.04 26.58 4.43
CA ASP A 95 -3.91 28.03 4.67
C ASP A 95 -2.50 28.42 5.14
N ASP A 96 -1.84 27.55 5.92
CA ASP A 96 -0.45 27.74 6.37
C ASP A 96 0.61 27.46 5.27
N ARG A 97 0.18 27.25 4.02
CA ARG A 97 1.02 26.79 2.90
C ARG A 97 1.75 25.46 3.17
N SER A 98 1.19 24.63 4.04
CA SER A 98 1.66 23.27 4.27
C SER A 98 0.99 22.30 3.30
N ILE A 99 1.77 21.36 2.73
CA ILE A 99 1.24 20.30 1.88
C ILE A 99 0.71 19.18 2.77
N ARG A 100 -0.56 18.81 2.61
CA ARG A 100 -1.17 17.65 3.25
C ARG A 100 -1.46 16.57 2.22
N VAL A 101 -1.09 15.35 2.56
CA VAL A 101 -1.43 14.13 1.81
C VAL A 101 -2.45 13.36 2.62
N ASP A 102 -3.55 13.02 2.00
CA ASP A 102 -4.59 12.19 2.56
C ASP A 102 -4.70 10.93 1.72
N VAL A 103 -4.63 9.76 2.36
CA VAL A 103 -4.76 8.46 1.70
C VAL A 103 -6.05 7.86 2.24
N ASP A 104 -7.08 7.87 1.40
CA ASP A 104 -8.35 7.24 1.71
C ASP A 104 -8.17 5.75 1.45
N GLY A 105 -8.09 5.00 2.55
CA GLY A 105 -7.98 3.56 2.52
C GLY A 105 -9.20 2.96 1.85
N SER A 106 -9.04 1.84 1.15
CA SER A 106 -10.21 1.15 0.64
C SER A 106 -11.01 0.67 1.83
N SER A 107 -12.15 1.33 2.10
CA SER A 107 -13.13 0.83 3.05
C SER A 107 -13.91 -0.28 2.37
N ASP A 108 -13.19 -1.26 1.84
CA ASP A 108 -13.78 -2.46 1.32
C ASP A 108 -13.75 -3.48 2.47
N PRO A 109 -14.84 -3.58 3.27
CA PRO A 109 -14.99 -4.65 4.24
C PRO A 109 -14.97 -6.05 3.58
N LEU A 110 -14.88 -6.17 2.25
CA LEU A 110 -14.74 -7.43 1.55
C LEU A 110 -13.31 -7.97 1.58
N VAL A 111 -12.28 -7.21 2.01
CA VAL A 111 -11.00 -7.83 2.40
C VAL A 111 -11.16 -8.75 3.63
N GLY A 112 -12.21 -8.51 4.43
CA GLY A 112 -12.68 -9.42 5.49
C GLY A 112 -13.72 -10.46 5.04
N LEU A 113 -14.20 -10.38 3.79
CA LEU A 113 -15.22 -11.28 3.22
C LEU A 113 -14.62 -12.27 2.21
N TRP A 114 -13.32 -12.56 2.29
CA TRP A 114 -12.77 -13.84 1.81
C TRP A 114 -12.83 -14.88 2.94
N THR A 115 -13.95 -14.92 3.65
CA THR A 115 -14.31 -15.95 4.63
C THR A 115 -15.74 -16.40 4.32
N GLN A 116 -15.83 -17.62 3.78
CA GLN A 116 -17.03 -18.45 3.50
C GLN A 116 -17.55 -18.33 2.05
N ASP A 117 -17.08 -19.14 1.10
CA ASP A 117 -17.29 -20.59 0.85
C ASP A 117 -18.59 -20.91 0.07
N SER A 118 -18.36 -21.56 -1.08
CA SER A 118 -19.19 -22.51 -1.86
C SER A 118 -20.50 -22.10 -2.52
#